data_AF-A0A4P7L0Z8-F1
#
_entry.id   AF-A0A4P7L0Z8-F1
#
_cell.length_a   1.000
_cell.length_b   1.000
_cell.length_c   1.000
_cell.angle_alpha   90.00
_cell.angle_beta   90.00
_cell.angle_gamma   90.00
#
_symmetry.space_group_name_H-M   'P 1'
#
loop_
_entity.id
_entity.type
_entity.pdbx_description
1 polymer ?
#
loop_
_entity_poly.entity_id
_entity_poly.type
_entity_poly.pdbx_seq_one_letter_code
_entity_poly.pdbx_strand_id
1 'polypeptide(L)' 'MKPFYINNLPAYYRLFPKLSKREIEILSMSCAGLDRNEIAIELNISVHTVNNHFNNAVTKYELKVFVSCALFLFRYKRK' A
#
# COMPACT_ATOMS: atom_id res chain seq x y z
N MET A 1 -1.20 -6.10 18.14
CA MET A 1 -0.93 -6.28 16.70
C MET A 1 0.51 -5.85 16.45
N LYS A 2 1.32 -6.64 15.73
CA LYS A 2 2.67 -6.20 15.35
C LYS A 2 2.50 -5.04 14.35
N PRO A 3 3.11 -3.86 14.55
CA PRO A 3 3.00 -2.79 13.58
C PRO A 3 3.58 -3.30 12.27
N PHE A 4 2.86 -3.08 11.16
CA PHE A 4 3.36 -3.40 9.82
C PHE A 4 4.51 -2.44 9.48
N TYR A 5 5.68 -2.69 10.06
CA TYR A 5 6.91 -2.02 9.65
C TYR A 5 7.26 -2.53 8.26
N ILE A 6 6.96 -1.71 7.24
CA ILE A 6 7.37 -1.94 5.86
C ILE A 6 8.90 -1.77 5.80
N ASN A 7 9.64 -2.80 6.20
CA ASN A 7 11.10 -2.83 6.23
C ASN A 7 11.73 -2.79 4.81
N ASN A 8 10.96 -2.49 3.76
CA ASN A 8 11.36 -2.51 2.35
C ASN A 8 10.77 -1.37 1.50
N LEU A 9 10.30 -0.26 2.09
CA LEU A 9 9.87 0.96 1.38
C LEU A 9 10.83 1.40 0.23
N PRO A 10 12.18 1.35 0.38
CA PRO A 10 13.10 1.74 -0.67
C PRO A 10 13.03 0.88 -1.95
N ALA A 11 12.55 -0.37 -1.87
CA ALA A 11 12.38 -1.22 -3.03
C ALA A 11 11.14 -0.81 -3.85
N TYR A 12 10.07 -0.37 -3.18
CA TYR A 12 8.82 -0.01 -3.84
C TYR A 12 8.90 1.32 -4.59
N TYR A 13 9.66 2.30 -4.08
CA TYR A 13 9.87 3.55 -4.80
C TYR A 13 10.54 3.35 -6.17
N ARG A 14 11.45 2.37 -6.28
CA ARG A 14 12.09 2.02 -7.56
C ARG A 14 11.15 1.33 -8.54
N LEU A 15 10.22 0.50 -8.04
CA LEU A 15 9.25 -0.20 -8.88
C LEU A 15 8.08 0.70 -9.28
N PHE A 16 7.69 1.61 -8.40
CA PHE A 16 6.53 2.49 -8.56
C PHE A 16 6.89 3.96 -8.33
N PRO A 17 7.73 4.57 -9.21
CA PRO A 17 8.24 5.93 -9.00
C PRO A 17 7.17 7.03 -9.02
N LYS A 18 5.97 6.77 -9.57
CA LYS A 18 4.85 7.73 -9.59
C LYS A 18 4.03 7.70 -8.30
N LEU A 19 4.18 6.65 -7.47
CA LEU A 19 3.50 6.58 -6.19
C LEU A 19 4.22 7.42 -5.15
N SER A 20 3.44 8.17 -4.39
CA SER A 20 3.91 8.83 -3.18
C SER A 20 4.15 7.80 -2.08
N LYS A 21 4.92 8.21 -1.06
CA LYS A 21 5.15 7.39 0.13
C LYS A 21 3.84 6.90 0.76
N ARG A 22 2.84 7.80 0.85
CA ARG A 22 1.54 7.49 1.46
C ARG A 22 0.71 6.50 0.66
N GLU A 23 0.75 6.62 -0.66
CA GLU A 23 0.11 5.68 -1.58
C GLU A 23 0.75 4.29 -1.50
N ILE A 24 2.08 4.22 -1.38
CA ILE A 24 2.81 2.97 -1.17
C ILE A 24 2.43 2.33 0.16
N GLU A 25 2.40 3.11 1.25
CA GLU A 25 2.00 2.64 2.59
C GLU A 25 0.60 2.01 2.57
N ILE A 26 -0.38 2.75 2.02
CA ILE A 26 -1.77 2.31 1.96
C ILE A 26 -1.92 1.05 1.10
N LEU A 27 -1.32 1.03 -0.10
CA LEU A 27 -1.35 -0.17 -0.95
C LEU A 27 -0.69 -1.37 -0.26
N SER A 28 0.44 -1.16 0.44
CA SER A 28 1.12 -2.23 1.17
C SER A 28 0.22 -2.86 2.24
N MET A 29 -0.47 -2.02 3.03
CA MET A 29 -1.40 -2.49 4.06
C MET A 29 -2.63 -3.17 3.46
N SER A 30 -3.19 -2.62 2.37
CA SER A 30 -4.28 -3.28 1.64
C SER A 30 -3.87 -4.65 1.11
N CYS A 31 -2.65 -4.79 0.57
CA CYS A 31 -2.12 -6.07 0.11
C CYS A 31 -1.78 -7.03 1.24
N ALA A 32 -1.55 -6.51 2.45
CA ALA A 32 -1.43 -7.31 3.67
C ALA A 32 -2.80 -7.76 4.23
N GLY A 33 -3.90 -7.32 3.63
CA GLY A 33 -5.26 -7.73 3.98
C GLY A 33 -5.99 -6.77 4.91
N LEU A 34 -5.41 -5.61 5.24
CA LEU A 34 -6.10 -4.62 6.06
C LEU A 34 -7.19 -3.92 5.25
N ASP A 35 -8.35 -3.72 5.88
CA ASP A 35 -9.41 -2.90 5.32
C ASP A 35 -9.14 -1.40 5.50
N ARG A 36 -9.93 -0.56 4.82
CA ARG A 36 -9.73 0.89 4.80
C ARG A 36 -9.95 1.55 6.17
N ASN A 37 -10.77 0.98 7.03
CA ASN A 37 -10.98 1.45 8.40
C ASN A 37 -9.78 1.07 9.28
N GLU A 38 -9.28 -0.15 9.16
CA GLU A 38 -8.07 -0.59 9.87
C GLU A 38 -6.86 0.26 9.47
N ILE A 39 -6.70 0.54 8.18
CA ILE A 39 -5.65 1.43 7.65
C ILE A 39 -5.82 2.85 8.18
N ALA A 40 -7.04 3.36 8.25
CA ALA A 40 -7.32 4.69 8.79
C ALA A 40 -6.90 4.81 10.25
N ILE A 41 -7.20 3.77 11.06
CA ILE A 41 -6.81 3.67 12.46
C ILE A 41 -5.28 3.58 12.59
N GLU A 42 -4.65 2.65 11.88
CA GLU A 42 -3.19 2.42 11.93
C GLU A 42 -2.41 3.68 11.55
N LEU A 43 -2.93 4.44 10.59
CA LEU A 43 -2.25 5.60 10.07
C LEU A 43 -2.74 6.94 10.64
N ASN A 44 -3.66 6.89 11.61
CA ASN A 44 -4.29 8.03 12.28
C ASN A 44 -4.79 9.12 11.30
N ILE A 45 -5.54 8.71 10.29
CA ILE A 45 -6.17 9.60 9.30
C ILE A 45 -7.63 9.19 9.06
N SER A 46 -8.40 10.04 8.37
CA SER A 46 -9.78 9.67 8.03
C SER A 46 -9.83 8.57 6.96
N VAL A 47 -10.87 7.73 7.02
CA VAL A 47 -11.17 6.73 5.98
C VAL A 47 -11.34 7.39 4.60
N HIS A 48 -11.89 8.60 4.56
CA HIS A 48 -11.99 9.39 3.33
C HIS A 48 -10.60 9.70 2.74
N THR A 49 -9.65 10.11 3.59
CA THR A 49 -8.27 10.35 3.18
C THR A 49 -7.59 9.07 2.68
N VAL A 50 -7.84 7.94 3.34
CA VAL A 50 -7.36 6.61 2.87
C VAL A 50 -7.90 6.31 1.47
N ASN A 51 -9.21 6.49 1.25
CA ASN A 51 -9.85 6.27 -0.05
C ASN A 51 -9.24 7.16 -1.14
N ASN A 52 -9.02 8.44 -0.87
CA ASN A 52 -8.43 9.35 -1.85
C ASN A 52 -7.01 8.92 -2.24
N HIS A 53 -6.16 8.60 -1.27
CA HIS A 53 -4.82 8.10 -1.58
C HIS A 53 -4.86 6.77 -2.32
N PHE A 54 -5.73 5.84 -1.92
CA PHE A 54 -5.89 4.55 -2.59
C PHE A 54 -6.32 4.73 -4.06
N ASN A 55 -7.33 5.56 -4.30
CA ASN A 55 -7.82 5.84 -5.65
C ASN A 55 -6.73 6.48 -6.51
N ASN A 56 -6.04 7.50 -5.99
CA ASN A 56 -4.92 8.13 -6.69
C ASN A 56 -3.81 7.13 -7.04
N ALA A 57 -3.47 6.23 -6.10
CA ALA A 57 -2.47 5.20 -6.31
C ALA A 57 -2.83 4.24 -7.45
N VAL A 58 -4.09 3.77 -7.45
CA VAL A 58 -4.61 2.84 -8.46
C VAL A 58 -4.71 3.50 -9.84
N THR A 59 -5.19 4.74 -9.91
CA THR A 59 -5.32 5.48 -11.17
C THR A 59 -3.97 5.75 -11.83
N LYS A 60 -2.91 6.00 -11.06
CA LYS A 60 -1.57 6.32 -11.59
C LYS A 60 -0.93 5.22 -12.45
N TYR A 61 -1.37 3.99 -12.31
CA TYR A 61 -0.82 2.85 -13.04
C TYR A 61 -1.90 1.99 -13.72
N GLU A 62 -3.16 2.43 -13.71
CA GLU A 62 -4.31 1.66 -14.21
C GLU A 62 -4.36 0.22 -13.64
N LEU A 63 -3.79 0.03 -12.45
CA LEU A 63 -3.56 -1.29 -11.90
C LEU A 63 -4.89 -1.83 -11.36
N LYS A 64 -5.32 -2.97 -11.89
CA LYS A 64 -6.19 -3.86 -11.10
C LYS A 64 -5.38 -4.23 -9.86
N VAL A 65 -5.82 -3.72 -8.70
CA VAL A 65 -5.23 -3.84 -7.35
C VAL A 65 -4.49 -5.18 -7.10
N PHE A 66 -5.01 -6.26 -7.67
CA PHE A 66 -4.49 -7.61 -7.61
C PHE A 66 -3.06 -7.81 -8.15
N VAL A 67 -2.67 -7.18 -9.28
CA VAL A 67 -1.33 -7.34 -9.87
C VAL A 67 -0.27 -6.65 -9.00
N SER A 68 -0.61 -5.47 -8.47
CA SER A 68 0.21 -4.75 -7.50
C SER A 68 0.42 -5.58 -6.25
N CYS A 69 -0.65 -6.15 -5.68
CA CYS A 69 -0.53 -6.98 -4.49
C CYS A 69 0.27 -8.27 -4.72
N ALA A 70 0.13 -8.90 -5.88
CA ALA A 70 0.96 -10.04 -6.24
C ALA A 70 2.45 -9.68 -6.22
N LEU A 71 2.85 -8.54 -6.81
CA LEU A 71 4.24 -8.05 -6.76
C LEU A 71 4.71 -7.71 -5.34
N PHE A 72 3.84 -7.09 -4.52
CA PHE A 72 4.15 -6.76 -3.12
C PHE A 72 4.34 -8.03 -2.26
N LEU A 73 3.50 -9.06 -2.45
CA LEU A 73 3.53 -10.32 -1.72
C LEU A 73 4.64 -11.26 -2.19
N PHE A 74 4.98 -11.28 -3.49
CA PHE A 74 6.02 -12.16 -4.03
C PHE A 74 7.42 -11.83 -3.48
N ARG A 75 7.71 -10.57 -3.13
CA ARG A 75 8.94 -10.20 -2.41
C ARG A 75 8.91 -10.57 -0.92
N TYR A 76 7.73 -10.67 -0.30
CA TYR A 76 7.61 -11.03 1.12
C TYR A 76 7.93 -12.51 1.38
N LYS A 77 7.63 -13.40 0.42
CA LYS A 77 7.87 -14.85 0.52
C LYS A 77 9.30 -15.30 0.18
N ARG A 78 10.23 -14.40 -0.16
CA ARG A 78 11.65 -14.70 -0.43
C ARG A 78 12.56 -14.28 0.73
N LYS A 79 12.23 -14.74 1.93
CA LYS A 79 13.16 -14.84 3.07
C LYS A 79 12.90 -16.13 3.81
#